data_AF-A0A7D5YM73-F1
#
_entry.id   AF-A0A7D5YM73-F1
#
_cell.length_a   1.000
_cell.length_b   1.000
_cell.length_c   1.000
_cell.angle_alpha   90.00
_cell.angle_beta   90.00
_cell.angle_gamma   90.00
#
_symmetry.space_group_name_H-M   'P 1'
#
loop_
_entity.id
_entity.type
_entity.pdbx_description
1 polymer ?
#
loop_
_entity_poly.entity_id
_entity_poly.type
_entity_poly.pdbx_seq_one_letter_code
_entity_poly.pdbx_strand_id
1 'polypeptide(L)'
;MSDEKDAVDYSLNNPDTLTKYKTAGQISEKVLAEVSKLCVPGAKIVDICQKGDKLLEEEVGKVYRGKKITKGFSHPTTVSPASYVTPYTPLTSDESEATLEIQPNEPIKVQLGAQIDGFGAIVCDTVLAGENKDEVLTGRPADLLLATHYANELLLRLMVPPGLLAQGTDEEKAKAASQKPPTQAKMTSLLEKVCEAYGCNLVESTTSWLFDRNEIESTKKIVLAPQDGGKGDGVPAISEVWGVEMGVSLGSGKCKALDGRATLHRRTTQTYGLKRPTSRKILSEVQKKFGTFPFSLRQLEDERDAKSGVVECVRGNVFRQYELVGDKDNAPVARLLTTIAITKNGITKLGGPPALDLSKVKSDKKITDEEILKILEQPLARNTGKKSKSKKKKKPAKKAAAAAAEDSDDDSDDSDE
;
A
#
# COMPACT_ATOMS: atom_id res chain seq x y z
N MET A 1 -10.86 -38.26 -24.71
CA MET A 1 -9.76 -37.83 -23.82
C MET A 1 -9.99 -36.35 -23.55
N SER A 2 -10.75 -36.04 -22.51
CA SER A 2 -10.95 -34.67 -22.05
C SER A 2 -9.63 -34.21 -21.45
N ASP A 3 -9.00 -33.21 -22.06
CA ASP A 3 -7.90 -32.49 -21.45
C ASP A 3 -8.40 -31.89 -20.13
N GLU A 4 -8.15 -32.59 -19.01
CA GLU A 4 -8.17 -31.98 -17.69
C GLU A 4 -7.09 -30.90 -17.72
N LYS A 5 -7.49 -29.67 -18.07
CA LYS A 5 -6.67 -28.50 -17.78
C LYS A 5 -6.51 -28.45 -16.28
N ASP A 6 -5.33 -28.82 -15.80
CA ASP A 6 -4.93 -28.63 -14.40
C ASP A 6 -5.41 -27.26 -13.92
N ALA A 7 -6.12 -27.24 -12.80
CA ALA A 7 -6.58 -26.00 -12.19
C ALA A 7 -5.36 -25.12 -11.88
N VAL A 8 -5.31 -23.91 -12.44
CA VAL A 8 -4.18 -23.00 -12.26
C VAL A 8 -4.08 -22.62 -10.77
N ASP A 9 -2.94 -22.93 -10.14
CA ASP A 9 -2.65 -22.53 -8.76
C ASP A 9 -2.38 -21.03 -8.69
N TYR A 10 -3.30 -20.29 -8.07
CA TYR A 10 -3.21 -18.85 -7.86
C TYR A 10 -2.75 -18.48 -6.44
N SER A 11 -2.30 -19.44 -5.63
CA SER A 11 -1.80 -19.19 -4.28
C SER A 11 -0.41 -18.54 -4.29
N LEU A 12 0.02 -18.03 -3.13
CA LEU A 12 1.39 -17.52 -2.93
C LEU A 12 2.47 -18.61 -2.97
N ASN A 13 2.09 -19.91 -3.00
CA ASN A 13 3.06 -20.98 -3.23
C ASN A 13 3.52 -21.02 -4.69
N ASN A 14 2.71 -20.49 -5.62
CA ASN A 14 3.11 -20.31 -7.01
C ASN A 14 3.99 -19.04 -7.14
N PRO A 15 5.26 -19.17 -7.58
CA PRO A 15 6.15 -18.03 -7.79
C PRO A 15 5.62 -17.00 -8.80
N ASP A 16 4.80 -17.42 -9.78
CA ASP A 16 4.17 -16.53 -10.77
C ASP A 16 3.17 -15.58 -10.10
N THR A 17 2.36 -16.06 -9.14
CA THR A 17 1.44 -15.23 -8.35
C THR A 17 2.19 -14.10 -7.64
N LEU A 18 3.26 -14.45 -6.91
CA LEU A 18 4.07 -13.46 -6.19
C LEU A 18 4.75 -12.48 -7.15
N THR A 19 5.16 -12.94 -8.33
CA THR A 19 5.76 -12.09 -9.37
C THR A 19 4.76 -11.09 -9.93
N LYS A 20 3.49 -11.50 -10.14
CA LYS A 20 2.41 -10.61 -10.58
C LYS A 20 2.09 -9.53 -9.55
N TYR A 21 1.98 -9.91 -8.27
CA TYR A 21 1.84 -8.93 -7.18
C TYR A 21 3.01 -7.95 -7.11
N LYS A 22 4.25 -8.43 -7.21
CA LYS A 22 5.44 -7.57 -7.23
C LYS A 22 5.45 -6.63 -8.44
N THR A 23 5.04 -7.11 -9.60
CA THR A 23 4.94 -6.27 -10.80
C THR A 23 3.90 -5.17 -10.62
N ALA A 24 2.73 -5.52 -10.09
CA ALA A 24 1.68 -4.55 -9.75
C ALA A 24 2.17 -3.52 -8.72
N GLY A 25 2.86 -3.97 -7.66
CA GLY A 25 3.45 -3.11 -6.65
C GLY A 25 4.48 -2.13 -7.23
N GLN A 26 5.42 -2.61 -8.04
CA GLN A 26 6.44 -1.78 -8.69
C GLN A 26 5.85 -0.71 -9.61
N ILE A 27 4.81 -1.05 -10.39
CA ILE A 27 4.09 -0.07 -11.21
C ILE A 27 3.43 0.99 -10.31
N SER A 28 2.77 0.54 -9.24
CA SER A 28 2.06 1.42 -8.31
C SER A 28 3.02 2.38 -7.61
N GLU A 29 4.14 1.89 -7.09
CA GLU A 29 5.18 2.73 -6.45
C GLU A 29 5.79 3.74 -7.43
N LYS A 30 6.05 3.32 -8.67
CA LYS A 30 6.59 4.20 -9.70
C LYS A 30 5.62 5.34 -10.03
N VAL A 31 4.34 5.03 -10.24
CA VAL A 31 3.34 6.06 -10.56
C VAL A 31 3.06 6.94 -9.34
N LEU A 32 3.02 6.37 -8.13
CA LEU A 32 2.92 7.13 -6.89
C LEU A 32 4.04 8.18 -6.80
N ALA A 33 5.29 7.79 -7.05
CA ALA A 33 6.42 8.72 -7.02
C ALA A 33 6.31 9.85 -8.06
N GLU A 34 5.78 9.57 -9.26
CA GLU A 34 5.56 10.62 -10.27
C GLU A 34 4.38 11.52 -9.92
N VAL A 35 3.27 10.97 -9.41
CA VAL A 35 2.10 11.75 -9.00
C VAL A 35 2.43 12.65 -7.81
N SER A 36 3.17 12.15 -6.82
CA SER A 36 3.60 12.95 -5.67
C SER A 36 4.43 14.18 -6.06
N LYS A 37 5.18 14.13 -7.16
CA LYS A 37 5.92 15.32 -7.68
C LYS A 37 4.99 16.39 -8.27
N LEU A 38 3.78 16.02 -8.67
CA LEU A 38 2.77 16.93 -9.22
C LEU A 38 1.96 17.62 -8.11
N CYS A 39 2.04 17.11 -6.88
CA CYS A 39 1.35 17.66 -5.72
C CYS A 39 2.02 18.93 -5.19
N VAL A 40 2.00 19.99 -6.00
CA VAL A 40 2.54 21.32 -5.68
C VAL A 40 1.41 22.32 -5.44
N PRO A 41 1.64 23.38 -4.64
CA PRO A 41 0.60 24.39 -4.40
C PRO A 41 0.07 25.02 -5.69
N GLY A 42 -1.25 25.23 -5.77
CA GLY A 42 -1.94 25.75 -6.95
C GLY A 42 -2.20 24.71 -8.06
N ALA A 43 -1.67 23.49 -7.95
CA ALA A 43 -1.99 22.43 -8.90
C ALA A 43 -3.43 21.93 -8.67
N LYS A 44 -4.20 21.81 -9.75
CA LYS A 44 -5.57 21.29 -9.71
C LYS A 44 -5.58 19.79 -9.46
N ILE A 45 -6.40 19.38 -8.50
CA ILE A 45 -6.50 17.97 -8.09
C ILE A 45 -6.96 17.09 -9.26
N VAL A 46 -7.95 17.54 -10.04
CA VAL A 46 -8.49 16.77 -11.17
C VAL A 46 -7.43 16.47 -12.23
N ASP A 47 -6.57 17.45 -12.54
CA ASP A 47 -5.50 17.33 -13.53
C ASP A 47 -4.44 16.32 -13.08
N ILE A 48 -4.08 16.35 -11.80
CA ILE A 48 -3.14 15.39 -11.21
C ILE A 48 -3.72 13.97 -11.28
N CYS A 49 -4.99 13.80 -10.92
CA CYS A 49 -5.66 12.50 -10.99
C CYS A 49 -5.68 11.94 -12.41
N GLN A 50 -6.06 12.75 -13.41
CA GLN A 50 -6.06 12.35 -14.82
C GLN A 50 -4.66 11.96 -15.31
N LYS A 51 -3.64 12.73 -14.93
CA LYS A 51 -2.26 12.45 -15.30
C LYS A 51 -1.75 11.16 -14.65
N GLY A 52 -2.07 10.91 -13.39
CA GLY A 52 -1.72 9.65 -12.72
C GLY A 52 -2.40 8.44 -13.36
N ASP A 53 -3.68 8.56 -13.73
CA ASP A 53 -4.41 7.48 -14.40
C ASP A 53 -3.78 7.13 -15.75
N LYS A 54 -3.41 8.15 -16.53
CA LYS A 54 -2.69 7.97 -17.80
C LYS A 54 -1.34 7.28 -17.59
N LEU A 55 -0.56 7.70 -16.59
CA LEU A 55 0.73 7.07 -16.27
C LEU A 55 0.56 5.60 -15.86
N LEU A 56 -0.48 5.28 -15.08
CA LEU A 56 -0.83 3.90 -14.72
C LEU A 56 -1.15 3.05 -15.95
N GLU A 57 -1.99 3.53 -16.86
CA GLU A 57 -2.31 2.83 -18.12
C GLU A 57 -1.06 2.58 -18.97
N GLU A 58 -0.19 3.59 -19.09
CA GLU A 58 1.07 3.48 -19.83
C GLU A 58 2.02 2.45 -19.23
N GLU A 59 2.24 2.45 -17.91
CA GLU A 59 3.13 1.50 -17.22
C GLU A 59 2.57 0.06 -17.24
N VAL A 60 1.27 -0.11 -17.03
CA VAL A 60 0.59 -1.41 -17.17
C VAL A 60 0.68 -1.92 -18.61
N GLY A 61 0.61 -1.03 -19.61
CA GLY A 61 0.79 -1.35 -21.02
C GLY A 61 2.17 -1.91 -21.37
N LYS A 62 3.21 -1.63 -20.56
CA LYS A 62 4.60 -2.06 -20.80
C LYS A 62 4.86 -3.52 -20.43
N VAL A 63 4.10 -4.09 -19.49
CA VAL A 63 4.34 -5.44 -18.97
C VAL A 63 3.39 -6.48 -19.57
N TYR A 64 3.76 -7.76 -19.56
CA TYR A 64 2.93 -8.88 -20.05
C TYR A 64 2.32 -8.68 -21.46
N ARG A 65 3.05 -8.02 -22.36
CA ARG A 65 2.61 -7.79 -23.76
C ARG A 65 2.47 -9.11 -24.51
N GLY A 66 1.46 -9.19 -25.40
CA GLY A 66 1.18 -10.37 -26.21
C GLY A 66 0.59 -11.57 -25.44
N LYS A 67 0.47 -11.49 -24.11
CA LYS A 67 -0.16 -12.52 -23.28
C LYS A 67 -1.64 -12.19 -23.05
N LYS A 68 -2.49 -13.21 -23.06
CA LYS A 68 -3.92 -13.09 -22.72
C LYS A 68 -4.12 -13.03 -21.19
N ILE A 69 -3.58 -11.99 -20.57
CA ILE A 69 -3.65 -11.75 -19.13
C ILE A 69 -4.39 -10.42 -18.90
N THR A 70 -5.37 -10.41 -18.00
CA THR A 70 -6.06 -9.19 -17.59
C THR A 70 -5.10 -8.30 -16.81
N LYS A 71 -5.15 -6.99 -17.02
CA LYS A 71 -4.28 -6.03 -16.33
C LYS A 71 -4.90 -4.64 -16.41
N GLY A 72 -4.63 -3.80 -15.42
CA GLY A 72 -5.23 -2.47 -15.34
C GLY A 72 -5.10 -1.87 -13.95
N PHE A 73 -6.11 -1.13 -13.54
CA PHE A 73 -6.18 -0.50 -12.22
C PHE A 73 -6.58 -1.52 -11.14
N SER A 74 -5.91 -1.46 -9.99
CA SER A 74 -6.45 -1.97 -8.72
C SER A 74 -7.11 -0.85 -7.91
N HIS A 75 -6.76 0.41 -8.17
CA HIS A 75 -7.37 1.59 -7.59
C HIS A 75 -7.12 2.81 -8.50
N PRO A 76 -8.09 3.72 -8.71
CA PRO A 76 -7.86 4.94 -9.48
C PRO A 76 -6.83 5.84 -8.81
N THR A 77 -6.25 6.77 -9.57
CA THR A 77 -5.47 7.86 -9.00
C THR A 77 -6.40 8.80 -8.23
N THR A 78 -6.07 8.99 -6.96
CA THR A 78 -6.78 9.88 -6.05
C THR A 78 -5.78 10.79 -5.34
N VAL A 79 -6.21 12.02 -5.11
CA VAL A 79 -5.42 13.07 -4.45
C VAL A 79 -6.37 13.77 -3.47
N SER A 80 -6.22 13.46 -2.19
CA SER A 80 -7.12 13.92 -1.13
C SER A 80 -6.54 15.12 -0.36
N PRO A 81 -7.25 16.26 -0.30
CA PRO A 81 -6.91 17.42 0.55
C PRO A 81 -6.85 17.08 2.03
N ALA A 82 -6.33 17.99 2.86
CA ALA A 82 -5.97 17.81 4.27
C ALA A 82 -6.98 17.00 5.10
N SER A 83 -8.24 17.42 5.15
CA SER A 83 -9.27 16.80 5.98
C SER A 83 -9.96 15.60 5.33
N TYR A 84 -9.71 15.34 4.04
CA TYR A 84 -10.39 14.28 3.31
C TYR A 84 -9.83 12.91 3.72
N VAL A 85 -10.74 12.01 4.09
CA VAL A 85 -10.43 10.63 4.46
C VAL A 85 -10.66 9.72 3.27
N THR A 86 -11.83 9.82 2.62
CA THR A 86 -12.10 9.06 1.39
C THR A 86 -11.10 9.47 0.29
N PRO A 87 -10.54 8.49 -0.46
CA PRO A 87 -9.72 8.78 -1.64
C PRO A 87 -10.49 9.65 -2.64
N TYR A 88 -10.01 10.87 -2.89
CA TYR A 88 -10.73 11.90 -3.63
C TYR A 88 -10.32 11.94 -5.11
N THR A 89 -11.30 11.93 -6.00
CA THR A 89 -11.10 11.84 -7.45
C THR A 89 -12.28 12.50 -8.18
N PRO A 90 -12.32 13.83 -8.25
CA PRO A 90 -13.48 14.57 -8.73
C PRO A 90 -13.73 14.36 -10.23
N LEU A 91 -14.98 14.64 -10.63
CA LEU A 91 -15.38 14.76 -12.04
C LEU A 91 -14.82 16.05 -12.65
N THR A 92 -14.61 16.05 -13.96
CA THR A 92 -14.23 17.25 -14.71
C THR A 92 -15.39 18.20 -14.96
N SER A 93 -16.61 17.66 -15.05
CA SER A 93 -17.83 18.44 -15.32
C SER A 93 -18.50 19.03 -14.08
N ASP A 94 -18.03 18.71 -12.88
CA ASP A 94 -18.52 19.32 -11.64
C ASP A 94 -17.59 20.49 -11.27
N GLU A 95 -17.87 21.68 -11.80
CA GLU A 95 -16.96 22.85 -11.83
C GLU A 95 -16.37 23.26 -10.47
N SER A 96 -17.18 23.23 -9.41
CA SER A 96 -16.74 23.59 -8.05
C SER A 96 -15.69 22.62 -7.50
N GLU A 97 -15.74 21.36 -7.92
CA GLU A 97 -14.80 20.32 -7.49
C GLU A 97 -13.58 20.25 -8.42
N ALA A 98 -13.80 20.43 -9.74
CA ALA A 98 -12.74 20.42 -10.75
C ALA A 98 -11.75 21.58 -10.62
N THR A 99 -12.15 22.66 -9.95
CA THR A 99 -11.30 23.84 -9.69
C THR A 99 -10.55 23.77 -8.37
N LEU A 100 -10.71 22.70 -7.58
CA LEU A 100 -10.01 22.56 -6.31
C LEU A 100 -8.50 22.39 -6.51
N GLU A 101 -7.75 23.29 -5.90
CA GLU A 101 -6.29 23.35 -5.99
C GLU A 101 -5.65 22.95 -4.66
N ILE A 102 -4.48 22.33 -4.76
CA ILE A 102 -3.65 21.99 -3.61
C ILE A 102 -3.18 23.25 -2.89
N GLN A 103 -3.32 23.27 -1.56
CA GLN A 103 -2.89 24.40 -0.74
C GLN A 103 -1.42 24.24 -0.28
N PRO A 104 -0.70 25.35 -0.01
CA PRO A 104 0.64 25.29 0.56
C PRO A 104 0.68 24.55 1.91
N ASN A 105 1.70 23.71 2.11
CA ASN A 105 1.96 22.93 3.33
C ASN A 105 0.84 21.96 3.73
N GLU A 106 -0.03 21.63 2.77
CA GLU A 106 -1.16 20.73 3.00
C GLU A 106 -0.71 19.25 2.97
N PRO A 107 -1.12 18.41 3.93
CA PRO A 107 -0.92 16.95 3.84
C PRO A 107 -1.88 16.34 2.82
N ILE A 108 -1.34 16.06 1.65
CA ILE A 108 -2.03 15.46 0.52
C ILE A 108 -1.85 13.95 0.57
N LYS A 109 -2.97 13.21 0.63
CA LYS A 109 -2.92 11.75 0.47
C LYS A 109 -2.99 11.41 -1.01
N VAL A 110 -2.00 10.69 -1.51
CA VAL A 110 -1.99 10.15 -2.88
C VAL A 110 -2.19 8.65 -2.80
N GLN A 111 -3.32 8.15 -3.31
CA GLN A 111 -3.63 6.72 -3.33
C GLN A 111 -3.97 6.25 -4.74
N LEU A 112 -3.36 5.14 -5.15
CA LEU A 112 -3.52 4.55 -6.49
C LEU A 112 -3.05 3.10 -6.49
N GLY A 113 -3.28 2.38 -7.59
CA GLY A 113 -2.76 1.04 -7.72
C GLY A 113 -2.98 0.36 -9.06
N ALA A 114 -2.10 -0.59 -9.37
CA ALA A 114 -2.19 -1.48 -10.53
C ALA A 114 -2.61 -2.90 -10.12
N GLN A 115 -3.14 -3.65 -11.10
CA GLN A 115 -3.36 -5.09 -10.99
C GLN A 115 -2.82 -5.83 -12.21
N ILE A 116 -2.33 -7.06 -11.98
CA ILE A 116 -1.91 -8.00 -13.02
C ILE A 116 -2.58 -9.35 -12.76
N ASP A 117 -3.34 -9.86 -13.73
CA ASP A 117 -4.10 -11.12 -13.69
C ASP A 117 -5.09 -11.21 -12.51
N GLY A 118 -5.61 -10.07 -12.07
CA GLY A 118 -6.45 -9.98 -10.88
C GLY A 118 -5.67 -9.87 -9.57
N PHE A 119 -4.35 -9.84 -9.57
CA PHE A 119 -3.54 -9.60 -8.36
C PHE A 119 -3.24 -8.11 -8.24
N GLY A 120 -3.96 -7.43 -7.34
CA GLY A 120 -3.86 -5.99 -7.14
C GLY A 120 -2.81 -5.60 -6.09
N ALA A 121 -2.14 -4.48 -6.32
CA ALA A 121 -1.39 -3.77 -5.29
C ALA A 121 -1.91 -2.33 -5.22
N ILE A 122 -2.37 -1.92 -4.05
CA ILE A 122 -2.79 -0.54 -3.76
C ILE A 122 -1.73 0.08 -2.87
N VAL A 123 -1.40 1.34 -3.13
CA VAL A 123 -0.44 2.12 -2.35
C VAL A 123 -1.05 3.46 -1.97
N CYS A 124 -0.74 3.97 -0.78
CA CYS A 124 -1.07 5.33 -0.37
C CYS A 124 0.10 5.93 0.41
N ASP A 125 0.44 7.17 0.06
CA ASP A 125 1.40 8.01 0.78
C ASP A 125 0.73 9.33 1.19
N THR A 126 1.27 9.99 2.23
CA THR A 126 0.92 11.37 2.57
C THR A 126 2.13 12.26 2.34
N VAL A 127 2.02 13.20 1.40
CA VAL A 127 3.07 14.17 1.07
C VAL A 127 2.65 15.56 1.50
N LEU A 128 3.61 16.39 1.91
CA LEU A 128 3.35 17.81 2.19
C LEU A 128 3.55 18.64 0.94
N ALA A 129 2.49 19.33 0.53
CA ALA A 129 2.51 20.15 -0.68
C ALA A 129 3.46 21.34 -0.54
N GLY A 130 4.47 21.39 -1.41
CA GLY A 130 5.46 22.49 -1.40
C GLY A 130 6.50 22.40 -0.28
N GLU A 131 6.63 21.25 0.38
CA GLU A 131 7.69 21.03 1.36
C GLU A 131 9.08 21.20 0.73
N ASN A 132 9.90 22.06 1.34
CA ASN A 132 11.31 22.16 1.00
C ASN A 132 12.01 20.90 1.54
N LYS A 133 12.43 20.01 0.64
CA LYS A 133 13.07 18.73 0.99
C LYS A 133 14.39 18.88 1.74
N ASP A 134 14.97 20.07 1.76
CA ASP A 134 16.21 20.38 2.47
C ASP A 134 15.97 20.90 3.89
N GLU A 135 14.73 21.21 4.24
CA GLU A 135 14.34 21.68 5.57
C GLU A 135 13.83 20.53 6.44
N VAL A 136 14.06 20.66 7.74
CA VAL A 136 13.54 19.71 8.72
C VAL A 136 12.11 20.08 9.05
N LEU A 137 11.18 19.16 8.78
CA LEU A 137 9.79 19.28 9.18
C LEU A 137 9.67 19.18 10.71
N THR A 138 8.97 20.13 11.32
CA THR A 138 8.74 20.18 12.77
C THR A 138 7.28 20.50 13.11
N GLY A 139 6.94 20.47 14.41
CA GLY A 139 5.62 20.86 14.90
C GLY A 139 4.53 19.84 14.57
N ARG A 140 3.28 20.33 14.43
CA ARG A 140 2.09 19.47 14.25
C ARG A 140 2.10 18.62 12.98
N PRO A 141 2.59 19.10 11.82
CA PRO A 141 2.75 18.23 10.65
C PRO A 141 3.74 17.08 10.89
N ALA A 142 4.85 17.34 11.59
CA ALA A 142 5.79 16.29 11.97
C ALA A 142 5.16 15.27 12.94
N ASP A 143 4.42 15.74 13.94
CA ASP A 143 3.66 14.88 14.85
C ASP A 143 2.71 13.94 14.09
N LEU A 144 1.96 14.49 13.12
CA LEU A 144 1.01 13.73 12.31
C LEU A 144 1.72 12.64 11.49
N LEU A 145 2.80 12.98 10.78
CA LEU A 145 3.52 12.02 9.95
C LEU A 145 4.22 10.94 10.80
N LEU A 146 4.83 11.31 11.94
CA LEU A 146 5.48 10.36 12.85
C LEU A 146 4.45 9.44 13.52
N ALA A 147 3.32 9.98 13.98
CA ALA A 147 2.23 9.17 14.54
C ALA A 147 1.73 8.14 13.52
N THR A 148 1.47 8.57 12.29
CA THR A 148 1.02 7.68 11.19
C THR A 148 2.08 6.62 10.87
N HIS A 149 3.35 7.02 10.80
CA HIS A 149 4.47 6.12 10.54
C HIS A 149 4.59 5.04 11.62
N TYR A 150 4.67 5.43 12.89
CA TYR A 150 4.84 4.48 13.98
C TYR A 150 3.60 3.63 14.23
N ALA A 151 2.39 4.17 14.03
CA ALA A 151 1.17 3.39 14.10
C ALA A 151 1.16 2.31 12.99
N ASN A 152 1.56 2.66 11.77
CA ASN A 152 1.69 1.68 10.68
C ASN A 152 2.76 0.62 10.98
N GLU A 153 3.95 1.02 11.46
CA GLU A 153 5.02 0.08 11.80
C GLU A 153 4.64 -0.85 12.97
N LEU A 154 3.85 -0.37 13.93
CA LEU A 154 3.30 -1.17 15.01
C LEU A 154 2.24 -2.15 14.49
N LEU A 155 1.29 -1.69 13.66
CA LEU A 155 0.24 -2.54 13.08
C LEU A 155 0.86 -3.68 12.27
N LEU A 156 1.85 -3.39 11.42
CA LEU A 156 2.53 -4.42 10.64
C LEU A 156 3.14 -5.51 11.54
N ARG A 157 3.72 -5.16 12.68
CA ARG A 157 4.26 -6.14 13.65
C ARG A 157 3.17 -6.94 14.35
N LEU A 158 2.06 -6.30 14.70
CA LEU A 158 0.88 -6.96 15.28
C LEU A 158 0.21 -7.93 14.30
N MET A 159 0.43 -7.78 12.99
CA MET A 159 -0.04 -8.69 11.95
C MET A 159 0.87 -9.90 11.73
N VAL A 160 2.07 -9.96 12.31
CA VAL A 160 2.95 -11.13 12.20
C VAL A 160 2.33 -12.29 12.98
N PRO A 161 2.06 -13.45 12.33
CA PRO A 161 1.54 -14.61 13.04
C PRO A 161 2.43 -15.02 14.24
N PRO A 162 1.84 -15.30 15.42
CA PRO A 162 2.61 -15.69 16.61
C PRO A 162 3.56 -16.86 16.35
N GLY A 163 4.78 -16.76 16.88
CA GLY A 163 5.82 -17.78 16.71
C GLY A 163 6.53 -17.81 15.34
N LEU A 164 6.02 -17.13 14.31
CA LEU A 164 6.59 -17.19 12.95
C LEU A 164 8.06 -16.76 12.88
N LEU A 165 8.38 -15.70 13.61
CA LEU A 165 9.70 -15.06 13.65
C LEU A 165 10.44 -15.29 14.97
N ALA A 166 9.94 -16.16 15.84
CA ALA A 166 10.58 -16.45 17.12
C ALA A 166 11.99 -17.01 16.92
N GLN A 167 12.92 -16.51 17.73
CA GLN A 167 14.31 -16.97 17.81
C GLN A 167 14.58 -17.50 19.21
N GLY A 168 15.69 -18.23 19.38
CA GLY A 168 16.08 -18.79 20.67
C GLY A 168 15.90 -20.31 20.78
N THR A 169 15.72 -20.81 22.01
CA THR A 169 15.57 -22.24 22.30
C THR A 169 14.25 -22.77 21.76
N ASP A 170 14.11 -24.09 21.70
CA ASP A 170 12.87 -24.71 21.22
C ASP A 170 11.70 -24.46 22.19
N GLU A 171 11.98 -24.32 23.49
CA GLU A 171 11.00 -23.89 24.49
C GLU A 171 10.53 -22.45 24.23
N GLU A 172 11.43 -21.53 23.88
CA GLU A 172 11.08 -20.13 23.57
C GLU A 172 10.23 -20.02 22.30
N LYS A 173 10.59 -20.79 21.26
CA LYS A 173 9.78 -20.87 20.02
C LYS A 173 8.40 -21.47 20.29
N ALA A 174 8.32 -22.56 21.06
CA ALA A 174 7.05 -23.20 21.41
C ALA A 174 6.17 -22.27 22.25
N LYS A 175 6.77 -21.50 23.17
CA LYS A 175 6.07 -20.47 23.95
C LYS A 175 5.55 -19.36 23.05
N ALA A 176 6.33 -18.87 22.09
CA ALA A 176 5.89 -17.83 21.16
C ALA A 176 4.79 -18.32 20.21
N ALA A 177 4.86 -19.57 19.74
CA ALA A 177 3.85 -20.16 18.86
C ALA A 177 2.53 -20.49 19.57
N SER A 178 2.54 -20.68 20.90
CA SER A 178 1.32 -20.91 21.69
C SER A 178 0.60 -19.61 22.07
N GLN A 179 1.22 -18.44 21.85
CA GLN A 179 0.55 -17.16 22.06
C GLN A 179 -0.61 -17.00 21.06
N LYS A 180 -1.74 -16.52 21.57
CA LYS A 180 -2.86 -16.16 20.72
C LYS A 180 -2.53 -14.87 19.96
N PRO A 181 -2.98 -14.74 18.70
CA PRO A 181 -2.86 -13.48 17.97
C PRO A 181 -3.59 -12.36 18.74
N PRO A 182 -3.08 -11.12 18.70
CA PRO A 182 -3.73 -10.00 19.39
C PRO A 182 -5.16 -9.82 18.85
N THR A 183 -6.10 -9.52 19.75
CA THR A 183 -7.46 -9.16 19.34
C THR A 183 -7.43 -7.79 18.66
N GLN A 184 -8.36 -7.53 17.75
CA GLN A 184 -8.42 -6.22 17.08
C GLN A 184 -8.69 -5.06 18.06
N ALA A 185 -9.38 -5.31 19.18
CA ALA A 185 -9.53 -4.34 20.26
C ALA A 185 -8.19 -4.01 20.93
N LYS A 186 -7.34 -5.02 21.18
CA LYS A 186 -5.98 -4.80 21.69
C LYS A 186 -5.10 -4.09 20.67
N MET A 187 -5.22 -4.43 19.38
CA MET A 187 -4.52 -3.69 18.31
C MET A 187 -4.91 -2.21 18.33
N THR A 188 -6.21 -1.92 18.36
CA THR A 188 -6.74 -0.54 18.40
C THR A 188 -6.19 0.22 19.61
N SER A 189 -6.30 -0.35 20.82
CA SER A 189 -5.80 0.31 22.04
C SER A 189 -4.30 0.62 22.00
N LEU A 190 -3.48 -0.26 21.44
CA LEU A 190 -2.04 -0.02 21.29
C LEU A 190 -1.75 1.10 20.27
N LEU A 191 -2.50 1.12 19.18
CA LEU A 191 -2.36 2.14 18.13
C LEU A 191 -2.86 3.51 18.58
N GLU A 192 -3.92 3.57 19.39
CA GLU A 192 -4.42 4.81 20.01
C GLU A 192 -3.34 5.42 20.92
N LYS A 193 -2.68 4.61 21.75
CA LYS A 193 -1.54 5.07 22.57
C LYS A 193 -0.38 5.65 21.74
N VAL A 194 -0.08 5.06 20.57
CA VAL A 194 0.93 5.63 19.66
C VAL A 194 0.48 7.01 19.17
N CYS A 195 -0.77 7.15 18.75
CA CYS A 195 -1.29 8.42 18.26
C CYS A 195 -1.31 9.48 19.38
N GLU A 196 -1.74 9.10 20.58
CA GLU A 196 -1.80 9.97 21.77
C GLU A 196 -0.41 10.51 22.16
N ALA A 197 0.64 9.70 22.03
CA ALA A 197 2.02 10.13 22.28
C ALA A 197 2.43 11.35 21.43
N TYR A 198 1.82 11.54 20.26
CA TYR A 198 2.02 12.69 19.37
C TYR A 198 0.86 13.70 19.43
N GLY A 199 -0.11 13.50 20.33
CA GLY A 199 -1.33 14.31 20.42
C GLY A 199 -2.22 14.19 19.17
N CYS A 200 -2.28 13.01 18.56
CA CYS A 200 -3.12 12.70 17.40
C CYS A 200 -4.14 11.61 17.76
N ASN A 201 -5.09 11.33 16.87
CA ASN A 201 -6.08 10.27 17.05
C ASN A 201 -6.15 9.36 15.82
N LEU A 202 -6.53 8.10 16.00
CA LEU A 202 -6.82 7.21 14.88
C LEU A 202 -8.07 7.69 14.14
N VAL A 203 -8.02 7.65 12.81
CA VAL A 203 -9.23 7.82 11.98
C VAL A 203 -10.12 6.61 12.18
N GLU A 204 -11.37 6.86 12.57
CA GLU A 204 -12.31 5.79 12.91
C GLU A 204 -12.64 4.90 11.72
N SER A 205 -12.80 3.61 11.99
CA SER A 205 -13.09 2.57 11.00
C SER A 205 -12.08 2.46 9.85
N THR A 206 -10.84 2.94 10.03
CA THR A 206 -9.73 2.64 9.11
C THR A 206 -9.61 1.13 8.97
N THR A 207 -9.68 0.61 7.75
CA THR A 207 -9.83 -0.83 7.51
C THR A 207 -8.72 -1.39 6.63
N SER A 208 -7.99 -2.39 7.14
CA SER A 208 -7.08 -3.21 6.35
C SER A 208 -7.79 -4.47 5.85
N TRP A 209 -7.61 -4.82 4.57
CA TRP A 209 -8.34 -5.92 3.93
C TRP A 209 -7.43 -7.02 3.42
N LEU A 210 -7.90 -8.26 3.50
CA LEU A 210 -7.34 -9.38 2.75
C LEU A 210 -7.60 -9.18 1.25
N PHE A 211 -6.57 -9.40 0.45
CA PHE A 211 -6.62 -9.38 -1.01
C PHE A 211 -6.57 -10.81 -1.56
N ASP A 212 -7.38 -11.05 -2.59
CA ASP A 212 -7.42 -12.27 -3.38
C ASP A 212 -7.41 -11.94 -4.87
N ARG A 213 -7.38 -12.97 -5.73
CA ARG A 213 -7.46 -12.76 -7.17
C ARG A 213 -8.81 -12.12 -7.55
N ASN A 214 -8.76 -10.93 -8.13
CA ASN A 214 -9.89 -10.06 -8.48
C ASN A 214 -10.69 -9.55 -7.25
N GLU A 215 -10.08 -9.49 -6.07
CA GLU A 215 -10.75 -8.98 -4.87
C GLU A 215 -9.77 -8.23 -3.97
N ILE A 216 -10.13 -7.01 -3.56
CA ILE A 216 -9.34 -6.17 -2.65
C ILE A 216 -10.05 -5.95 -1.30
N GLU A 217 -11.26 -6.46 -1.15
CA GLU A 217 -12.06 -6.45 0.07
C GLU A 217 -12.61 -7.86 0.31
N SER A 218 -11.70 -8.82 0.53
CA SER A 218 -12.05 -10.23 0.71
C SER A 218 -12.64 -10.50 2.11
N THR A 219 -12.67 -11.77 2.49
CA THR A 219 -13.39 -12.28 3.67
C THR A 219 -12.85 -11.79 5.01
N LYS A 220 -11.55 -11.46 5.11
CA LYS A 220 -10.94 -10.97 6.34
C LYS A 220 -10.63 -9.48 6.27
N LYS A 221 -10.80 -8.81 7.42
CA LYS A 221 -10.55 -7.39 7.58
C LYS A 221 -10.17 -7.02 9.02
N ILE A 222 -9.24 -6.09 9.17
CA ILE A 222 -8.92 -5.47 10.46
C ILE A 222 -9.53 -4.07 10.46
N VAL A 223 -10.41 -3.77 11.41
CA VAL A 223 -11.07 -2.47 11.54
C VAL A 223 -10.55 -1.78 12.80
N LEU A 224 -9.87 -0.65 12.62
CA LEU A 224 -9.31 0.15 13.70
C LEU A 224 -10.31 1.20 14.17
N ALA A 225 -10.39 1.43 15.48
CA ALA A 225 -11.32 2.39 16.09
C ALA A 225 -12.74 2.30 15.49
N PRO A 226 -13.38 1.12 15.50
CA PRO A 226 -14.67 0.93 14.85
C PRO A 226 -15.76 1.82 15.48
N GLN A 227 -16.67 2.33 14.64
CA GLN A 227 -17.95 2.87 15.10
C GLN A 227 -18.83 1.75 15.68
N ASP A 228 -19.88 2.10 16.43
CA ASP A 228 -20.81 1.13 17.01
C ASP A 228 -21.35 0.15 15.95
N GLY A 229 -21.09 -1.14 16.14
CA GLY A 229 -21.49 -2.21 15.21
C GLY A 229 -20.44 -2.55 14.12
N GLY A 230 -19.42 -1.71 13.92
CA GLY A 230 -18.25 -2.04 13.11
C GLY A 230 -17.40 -3.10 13.80
N LYS A 231 -17.19 -4.25 13.16
CA LYS A 231 -16.24 -5.25 13.64
C LYS A 231 -15.40 -5.75 12.48
N GLY A 232 -14.10 -5.89 12.72
CA GLY A 232 -13.27 -6.68 11.82
C GLY A 232 -13.49 -8.17 12.03
N ASP A 233 -12.97 -8.95 11.08
CA ASP A 233 -13.10 -10.39 11.06
C ASP A 233 -11.82 -11.03 10.54
N GLY A 234 -11.45 -12.16 11.12
CA GLY A 234 -10.25 -12.90 10.77
C GLY A 234 -8.95 -12.39 11.42
N VAL A 235 -7.93 -13.23 11.26
CA VAL A 235 -6.56 -13.00 11.71
C VAL A 235 -5.64 -13.20 10.51
N PRO A 236 -4.62 -12.34 10.32
CA PRO A 236 -3.62 -12.52 9.26
C PRO A 236 -2.88 -13.85 9.41
N ALA A 237 -2.68 -14.55 8.31
CA ALA A 237 -2.04 -15.85 8.25
C ALA A 237 -0.97 -15.92 7.15
N ILE A 238 -0.14 -16.96 7.21
CA ILE A 238 0.84 -17.24 6.16
C ILE A 238 0.12 -17.53 4.85
N SER A 239 0.74 -17.14 3.74
CA SER A 239 0.25 -17.27 2.37
C SER A 239 -0.92 -16.34 2.03
N GLU A 240 -1.04 -15.23 2.75
CA GLU A 240 -2.02 -14.17 2.50
C GLU A 240 -1.39 -12.87 2.00
N VAL A 241 -2.16 -12.10 1.23
CA VAL A 241 -1.83 -10.72 0.83
C VAL A 241 -2.83 -9.78 1.46
N TRP A 242 -2.35 -8.66 2.00
CA TRP A 242 -3.19 -7.69 2.68
C TRP A 242 -2.92 -6.28 2.16
N GLY A 243 -3.96 -5.48 1.93
CA GLY A 243 -3.86 -4.03 1.87
C GLY A 243 -3.95 -3.48 3.29
N VAL A 244 -2.80 -3.09 3.86
CA VAL A 244 -2.72 -2.57 5.22
C VAL A 244 -2.83 -1.06 5.19
N GLU A 245 -3.88 -0.54 5.80
CA GLU A 245 -4.17 0.89 5.85
C GLU A 245 -4.02 1.44 7.27
N MET A 246 -3.41 2.61 7.38
CA MET A 246 -3.31 3.40 8.60
C MET A 246 -3.79 4.82 8.33
N GLY A 247 -4.63 5.36 9.20
CA GLY A 247 -5.14 6.72 9.14
C GLY A 247 -5.07 7.39 10.50
N VAL A 248 -4.47 8.58 10.55
CA VAL A 248 -4.30 9.38 11.77
C VAL A 248 -4.75 10.81 11.50
N SER A 249 -5.44 11.40 12.46
CA SER A 249 -5.95 12.76 12.42
C SER A 249 -5.31 13.64 13.50
N LEU A 250 -5.10 14.92 13.18
CA LEU A 250 -4.82 15.95 14.19
C LEU A 250 -6.06 16.36 15.00
N GLY A 251 -7.27 16.02 14.53
CA GLY A 251 -8.54 16.24 15.20
C GLY A 251 -8.94 15.05 16.08
N SER A 252 -10.24 14.85 16.27
CA SER A 252 -10.79 13.75 17.08
C SER A 252 -10.70 12.37 16.43
N GLY A 253 -10.37 12.30 15.13
CA GLY A 253 -10.39 11.05 14.36
C GLY A 253 -11.79 10.57 13.97
N LYS A 254 -12.84 11.33 14.33
CA LYS A 254 -14.22 11.08 13.89
C LYS A 254 -14.42 11.55 12.46
N CYS A 255 -15.28 10.85 11.72
CA CYS A 255 -15.58 11.17 10.33
C CYS A 255 -16.97 11.80 10.19
N LYS A 256 -17.13 12.66 9.18
CA LYS A 256 -18.42 13.18 8.71
C LYS A 256 -18.50 13.07 7.20
N ALA A 257 -19.71 13.02 6.67
CA ALA A 257 -19.93 13.23 5.24
C ALA A 257 -19.47 14.65 4.86
N LEU A 258 -18.78 14.77 3.73
CA LEU A 258 -18.45 16.05 3.13
C LEU A 258 -19.46 16.37 2.04
N ASP A 259 -19.61 17.66 1.75
CA ASP A 259 -20.29 18.10 0.55
C ASP A 259 -19.43 17.75 -0.67
N GLY A 260 -20.06 17.14 -1.68
CA GLY A 260 -19.37 16.72 -2.90
C GLY A 260 -19.92 15.40 -3.44
N ARG A 261 -19.58 15.08 -4.68
CA ARG A 261 -20.06 13.85 -5.32
C ARG A 261 -19.20 12.65 -4.93
N ALA A 262 -19.84 11.57 -4.50
CA ALA A 262 -19.20 10.27 -4.45
C ALA A 262 -18.91 9.79 -5.89
N THR A 263 -17.63 9.75 -6.26
CA THR A 263 -17.17 9.32 -7.59
C THR A 263 -16.40 8.02 -7.56
N LEU A 264 -16.00 7.53 -6.37
CA LEU A 264 -15.29 6.27 -6.19
C LEU A 264 -16.30 5.14 -6.00
N HIS A 265 -16.21 4.12 -6.84
CA HIS A 265 -17.07 2.95 -6.80
C HIS A 265 -16.28 1.68 -7.08
N ARG A 266 -16.87 0.53 -6.75
CA ARG A 266 -16.43 -0.75 -7.31
C ARG A 266 -17.61 -1.62 -7.67
N ARG A 267 -17.41 -2.57 -8.58
CA ARG A 267 -18.44 -3.57 -8.89
C ARG A 267 -18.44 -4.67 -7.82
N THR A 268 -19.63 -5.06 -7.39
CA THR A 268 -19.84 -6.20 -6.49
C THR A 268 -20.05 -7.50 -7.28
N THR A 269 -20.24 -8.61 -6.59
CA THR A 269 -20.65 -9.90 -7.18
C THR A 269 -22.16 -10.06 -7.27
N GLN A 270 -22.94 -9.07 -6.81
CA GLN A 270 -24.40 -9.13 -6.84
C GLN A 270 -24.92 -9.03 -8.28
N THR A 271 -26.01 -9.73 -8.55
CA THR A 271 -26.71 -9.67 -9.83
C THR A 271 -28.02 -8.92 -9.67
N TYR A 272 -28.27 -7.96 -10.56
CA TYR A 272 -29.50 -7.18 -10.58
C TYR A 272 -29.90 -6.85 -12.02
N GLY A 273 -31.19 -6.97 -12.33
CA GLY A 273 -31.74 -6.64 -13.64
C GLY A 273 -31.88 -5.13 -13.84
N LEU A 274 -30.79 -4.47 -14.25
CA LEU A 274 -30.77 -3.03 -14.54
C LEU A 274 -31.75 -2.68 -15.67
N LYS A 275 -32.67 -1.74 -15.41
CA LYS A 275 -33.75 -1.35 -16.31
C LYS A 275 -33.35 -0.20 -17.24
N ARG A 276 -32.50 0.73 -16.81
CA ARG A 276 -32.11 1.87 -17.66
C ARG A 276 -31.01 1.48 -18.65
N PRO A 277 -31.09 1.91 -19.92
CA PRO A 277 -30.03 1.66 -20.91
C PRO A 277 -28.66 2.19 -20.48
N THR A 278 -28.63 3.39 -19.87
CA THR A 278 -27.39 4.02 -19.39
C THR A 278 -26.74 3.19 -18.28
N SER A 279 -27.51 2.68 -17.31
CA SER A 279 -26.97 1.80 -16.27
C SER A 279 -26.34 0.52 -16.84
N ARG A 280 -27.00 -0.12 -17.82
CA ARG A 280 -26.45 -1.31 -18.50
C ARG A 280 -25.17 -0.99 -19.28
N LYS A 281 -25.11 0.17 -19.94
CA LYS A 281 -23.92 0.67 -20.64
C LYS A 281 -22.75 0.82 -19.64
N ILE A 282 -22.96 1.56 -18.56
CA ILE A 282 -21.93 1.80 -17.53
C ILE A 282 -21.47 0.50 -16.87
N LEU A 283 -22.39 -0.40 -16.48
CA LEU A 283 -21.99 -1.70 -15.91
C LEU A 283 -21.12 -2.51 -16.88
N SER A 284 -21.48 -2.52 -18.18
CA SER A 284 -20.73 -3.25 -19.20
C SER A 284 -19.34 -2.67 -19.44
N GLU A 285 -19.22 -1.34 -19.44
CA GLU A 285 -17.94 -0.63 -19.54
C GLU A 285 -17.04 -0.95 -18.33
N VAL A 286 -17.57 -0.81 -17.11
CA VAL A 286 -16.84 -1.09 -15.87
C VAL A 286 -16.39 -2.54 -15.79
N GLN A 287 -17.25 -3.49 -16.17
CA GLN A 287 -16.91 -4.91 -16.21
C GLN A 287 -15.72 -5.20 -17.14
N LYS A 288 -15.66 -4.53 -18.30
CA LYS A 288 -14.58 -4.72 -19.28
C LYS A 288 -13.28 -4.05 -18.84
N LYS A 289 -13.37 -2.83 -18.29
CA LYS A 289 -12.21 -1.99 -17.98
C LYS A 289 -11.60 -2.26 -16.61
N PHE A 290 -12.43 -2.46 -15.58
CA PHE A 290 -12.00 -2.55 -14.17
C PHE A 290 -12.34 -3.88 -13.52
N GLY A 291 -13.28 -4.66 -14.08
CA GLY A 291 -13.74 -5.89 -13.46
C GLY A 291 -14.43 -5.61 -12.13
N THR A 292 -13.83 -6.04 -11.03
CA THR A 292 -14.31 -5.84 -9.64
C THR A 292 -13.47 -4.82 -8.86
N PHE A 293 -12.41 -4.29 -9.46
CA PHE A 293 -11.56 -3.30 -8.81
C PHE A 293 -12.24 -1.93 -8.72
N PRO A 294 -11.89 -1.12 -7.70
CA PRO A 294 -12.28 0.28 -7.61
C PRO A 294 -11.97 1.09 -8.88
N PHE A 295 -12.85 2.02 -9.20
CA PHE A 295 -12.74 2.95 -10.31
C PHE A 295 -13.39 4.28 -9.95
N SER A 296 -12.97 5.35 -10.63
CA SER A 296 -13.62 6.65 -10.55
C SER A 296 -14.62 6.82 -11.70
N LEU A 297 -15.76 7.47 -11.46
CA LEU A 297 -16.68 7.90 -12.51
C LEU A 297 -16.00 8.76 -13.59
N ARG A 298 -14.95 9.52 -13.24
CA ARG A 298 -14.16 10.30 -14.21
C ARG A 298 -13.44 9.43 -15.24
N GLN A 299 -13.12 8.19 -14.90
CA GLN A 299 -12.39 7.27 -15.80
C GLN A 299 -13.28 6.63 -16.87
N LEU A 300 -14.59 6.90 -16.82
CA LEU A 300 -15.57 6.42 -17.79
C LEU A 300 -15.62 7.33 -19.01
N GLU A 301 -16.08 6.78 -20.13
CA GLU A 301 -16.05 7.47 -21.44
C GLU A 301 -16.88 8.76 -21.47
N ASP A 302 -18.02 8.79 -20.77
CA ASP A 302 -18.92 9.95 -20.73
C ASP A 302 -19.44 10.20 -19.31
N GLU A 303 -19.11 11.37 -18.75
CA GLU A 303 -19.48 11.72 -17.37
C GLU A 303 -20.99 11.93 -17.17
N ARG A 304 -21.75 12.25 -18.23
CA ARG A 304 -23.22 12.41 -18.12
C ARG A 304 -23.89 11.05 -17.99
N ASP A 305 -23.49 10.08 -18.80
CA ASP A 305 -23.92 8.69 -18.72
C ASP A 305 -23.47 8.07 -17.40
N ALA A 306 -22.24 8.35 -16.96
CA ALA A 306 -21.73 7.92 -15.65
C ALA A 306 -22.64 8.40 -14.51
N LYS A 307 -22.92 9.72 -14.46
CA LYS A 307 -23.81 10.34 -13.47
C LYS A 307 -25.23 9.78 -13.52
N SER A 308 -25.78 9.51 -14.71
CA SER A 308 -27.13 8.95 -14.82
C SER A 308 -27.19 7.45 -14.48
N GLY A 309 -26.19 6.67 -14.89
CA GLY A 309 -26.21 5.20 -14.80
C GLY A 309 -25.86 4.70 -13.40
N VAL A 310 -24.95 5.39 -12.70
CA VAL A 310 -24.45 4.97 -11.38
C VAL A 310 -25.58 4.87 -10.33
N VAL A 311 -26.60 5.73 -10.42
CA VAL A 311 -27.71 5.78 -9.44
C VAL A 311 -28.45 4.45 -9.34
N GLU A 312 -28.79 3.84 -10.48
CA GLU A 312 -29.45 2.53 -10.47
C GLU A 312 -28.48 1.41 -10.08
N CYS A 313 -27.22 1.49 -10.51
CA CYS A 313 -26.20 0.50 -10.16
C CYS A 313 -25.94 0.41 -8.66
N VAL A 314 -25.86 1.57 -7.98
CA VAL A 314 -25.71 1.63 -6.52
C VAL A 314 -26.97 1.15 -5.82
N ARG A 315 -28.15 1.62 -6.24
CA ARG A 315 -29.43 1.16 -5.66
C ARG A 315 -29.67 -0.35 -5.83
N GLY A 316 -29.22 -0.92 -6.94
CA GLY A 316 -29.29 -2.35 -7.22
C GLY A 316 -28.17 -3.16 -6.55
N ASN A 317 -27.29 -2.53 -5.76
CA ASN A 317 -26.11 -3.12 -5.12
C ASN A 317 -25.12 -3.80 -6.08
N VAL A 318 -25.20 -3.53 -7.38
CA VAL A 318 -24.20 -4.04 -8.35
C VAL A 318 -22.93 -3.19 -8.30
N PHE A 319 -23.03 -1.93 -7.90
CA PHE A 319 -21.90 -1.09 -7.50
C PHE A 319 -21.96 -0.79 -6.01
N ARG A 320 -20.82 -0.90 -5.34
CA ARG A 320 -20.57 -0.29 -4.03
C ARG A 320 -20.13 1.15 -4.26
N GLN A 321 -20.73 2.08 -3.54
CA GLN A 321 -20.32 3.49 -3.48
C GLN A 321 -19.44 3.71 -2.25
N TYR A 322 -18.33 4.43 -2.43
CA TYR A 322 -17.52 4.93 -1.33
C TYR A 322 -17.95 6.38 -1.07
N GLU A 323 -18.70 6.58 0.02
CA GLU A 323 -19.17 7.91 0.39
C GLU A 323 -17.99 8.86 0.65
N LEU A 324 -18.16 10.12 0.26
CA LEU A 324 -17.16 11.15 0.49
C LEU A 324 -17.20 11.57 1.97
N VAL A 325 -16.18 11.16 2.73
CA VAL A 325 -16.04 11.50 4.14
C VAL A 325 -14.71 12.18 4.43
N GLY A 326 -14.71 12.99 5.47
CA GLY A 326 -13.53 13.67 5.99
C GLY A 326 -13.58 13.77 7.51
N ASP A 327 -12.50 14.30 8.08
CA ASP A 327 -12.39 14.56 9.50
C ASP A 327 -13.51 15.50 9.98
N LYS A 328 -14.17 15.12 11.07
CA LYS A 328 -15.32 15.84 11.63
C LYS A 328 -14.97 17.27 12.01
N ASP A 329 -13.76 17.47 12.53
CA ASP A 329 -13.25 18.75 13.01
C ASP A 329 -12.59 19.57 11.88
N ASN A 330 -12.64 19.06 10.64
CA ASN A 330 -11.89 19.56 9.49
C ASN A 330 -10.37 19.60 9.73
N ALA A 331 -9.87 18.78 10.65
CA ALA A 331 -8.45 18.72 10.95
C ALA A 331 -7.68 17.95 9.86
N PRO A 332 -6.38 18.24 9.67
CA PRO A 332 -5.56 17.47 8.74
C PRO A 332 -5.42 16.01 9.14
N VAL A 333 -5.51 15.14 8.13
CA VAL A 333 -5.37 13.68 8.21
C VAL A 333 -4.18 13.25 7.37
N ALA A 334 -3.43 12.26 7.86
CA ALA A 334 -2.45 11.51 7.11
C ALA A 334 -2.87 10.04 7.02
N ARG A 335 -2.63 9.44 5.85
CA ARG A 335 -2.86 8.01 5.61
C ARG A 335 -1.67 7.36 4.93
N LEU A 336 -1.47 6.09 5.25
CA LEU A 336 -0.56 5.18 4.55
C LEU A 336 -1.33 3.92 4.17
N LEU A 337 -1.04 3.37 2.99
CA LEU A 337 -1.54 2.06 2.59
C LEU A 337 -0.41 1.28 1.94
N THR A 338 -0.11 0.12 2.50
CA THR A 338 0.93 -0.79 2.03
C THR A 338 0.32 -2.15 1.68
N THR A 339 0.50 -2.61 0.46
CA THR A 339 0.19 -3.99 0.08
C THR A 339 1.32 -4.90 0.56
N ILE A 340 1.02 -5.89 1.41
CA ILE A 340 1.99 -6.82 1.98
C ILE A 340 1.66 -8.28 1.64
N ALA A 341 2.69 -9.13 1.59
CA ALA A 341 2.54 -10.59 1.61
C ALA A 341 3.08 -11.16 2.92
N ILE A 342 2.32 -12.05 3.55
CA ILE A 342 2.75 -12.81 4.72
C ILE A 342 3.24 -14.17 4.25
N THR A 343 4.54 -14.42 4.37
CA THR A 343 5.17 -15.67 3.95
C THR A 343 5.72 -16.43 5.16
N LYS A 344 6.28 -17.62 4.94
CA LYS A 344 7.04 -18.35 5.97
C LYS A 344 8.24 -17.56 6.52
N ASN A 345 8.67 -16.52 5.81
CA ASN A 345 9.76 -15.64 6.22
C ASN A 345 9.28 -14.37 6.93
N GLY A 346 7.97 -14.21 7.18
CA GLY A 346 7.37 -12.99 7.73
C GLY A 346 6.73 -12.11 6.65
N ILE A 347 6.60 -10.82 6.95
CA ILE A 347 5.93 -9.81 6.14
C ILE A 347 6.90 -9.22 5.11
N THR A 348 6.50 -9.23 3.84
CA THR A 348 7.18 -8.55 2.74
C THR A 348 6.27 -7.44 2.20
N LYS A 349 6.77 -6.20 2.16
CA LYS A 349 6.08 -5.09 1.48
C LYS A 349 6.17 -5.32 -0.04
N LEU A 350 5.04 -5.55 -0.69
CA LEU A 350 4.95 -5.80 -2.14
C LEU A 350 4.81 -4.50 -2.93
N GLY A 351 4.15 -3.52 -2.33
CA GLY A 351 4.03 -2.14 -2.82
C GLY A 351 3.64 -1.24 -1.66
N GLY A 352 4.25 -0.05 -1.54
CA GLY A 352 3.88 0.90 -0.50
C GLY A 352 4.45 2.30 -0.71
N PRO A 353 4.22 3.22 0.24
CA PRO A 353 4.85 4.52 0.23
C PRO A 353 6.38 4.40 0.35
N PRO A 354 7.15 5.38 -0.16
CA PRO A 354 8.58 5.46 0.12
C PRO A 354 8.83 5.49 1.63
N ALA A 355 9.98 4.98 2.06
CA ALA A 355 10.35 5.01 3.47
C ALA A 355 10.49 6.47 3.95
N LEU A 356 9.86 6.78 5.09
CA LEU A 356 9.97 8.10 5.71
C LEU A 356 11.41 8.34 6.18
N ASP A 357 12.00 9.45 5.76
CA ASP A 357 13.31 9.89 6.25
C ASP A 357 13.17 10.52 7.63
N LEU A 358 13.33 9.71 8.67
CA LEU A 358 13.22 10.15 10.08
C LEU A 358 14.25 11.22 10.48
N SER A 359 15.31 11.45 9.68
CA SER A 359 16.24 12.55 9.95
C SER A 359 15.65 13.92 9.60
N LYS A 360 14.67 13.94 8.70
CA LYS A 360 14.01 15.15 8.18
C LYS A 360 12.69 15.47 8.87
N VAL A 361 12.15 14.57 9.66
CA VAL A 361 10.90 14.79 10.41
C VAL A 361 11.16 14.70 11.91
N LYS A 362 11.05 15.82 12.62
CA LYS A 362 11.39 15.91 14.04
C LYS A 362 10.23 16.43 14.88
N SER A 363 9.98 15.74 15.97
CA SER A 363 9.06 16.15 17.04
C SER A 363 9.79 16.16 18.37
N ASP A 364 9.36 17.03 19.28
CA ASP A 364 9.74 17.00 20.69
C ASP A 364 9.02 15.89 21.48
N LYS A 365 7.97 15.32 20.89
CA LYS A 365 7.21 14.17 21.41
C LYS A 365 7.83 12.85 20.97
N LYS A 366 7.58 11.82 21.77
CA LYS A 366 8.05 10.46 21.51
C LYS A 366 7.18 9.43 22.21
N ILE A 367 7.20 8.21 21.68
CA ILE A 367 6.57 7.06 22.32
C ILE A 367 7.40 6.67 23.56
N THR A 368 6.75 6.53 24.71
CA THR A 368 7.39 6.13 25.98
C THR A 368 6.81 4.86 26.58
N ASP A 369 5.73 4.32 26.02
CA ASP A 369 5.12 3.08 26.49
C ASP A 369 6.04 1.88 26.18
N GLU A 370 6.47 1.17 27.23
CA GLU A 370 7.44 0.08 27.12
C GLU A 370 6.92 -1.12 26.33
N GLU A 371 5.62 -1.41 26.38
CA GLU A 371 5.03 -2.52 25.62
C GLU A 371 5.14 -2.22 24.12
N ILE A 372 4.80 -0.99 23.73
CA ILE A 372 4.87 -0.53 22.34
C ILE A 372 6.31 -0.52 21.84
N LEU A 373 7.25 0.04 22.61
CA LEU A 373 8.66 0.09 22.23
C LEU A 373 9.23 -1.32 22.01
N LYS A 374 8.93 -2.28 22.90
CA LYS A 374 9.33 -3.69 22.74
C LYS A 374 8.74 -4.33 21.48
N ILE A 375 7.49 -3.99 21.12
CA ILE A 375 6.91 -4.49 19.87
C ILE A 375 7.63 -3.87 18.68
N LEU A 376 7.87 -2.55 18.66
CA LEU A 376 8.55 -1.85 17.56
C LEU A 376 9.96 -2.38 17.26
N GLU A 377 10.65 -2.93 18.26
CA GLU A 377 11.94 -3.62 18.09
C GLU A 377 11.85 -4.98 17.38
N GLN A 378 10.65 -5.60 17.34
CA GLN A 378 10.45 -6.89 16.69
C GLN A 378 10.65 -6.79 15.17
N PRO A 379 11.20 -7.84 14.53
CA PRO A 379 11.40 -7.85 13.09
C PRO A 379 10.07 -8.07 12.35
N LEU A 380 9.94 -7.50 11.15
CA LEU A 380 8.83 -7.80 10.23
C LEU A 380 9.06 -9.09 9.44
N ALA A 381 10.33 -9.44 9.21
CA ALA A 381 10.72 -10.63 8.45
C ALA A 381 12.03 -11.19 8.99
N ARG A 382 12.29 -12.48 8.69
CA ARG A 382 13.59 -13.08 8.98
C ARG A 382 14.67 -12.30 8.24
N ASN A 383 15.71 -11.89 8.96
CA ASN A 383 16.94 -11.42 8.35
C ASN A 383 17.52 -12.56 7.53
N THR A 384 17.19 -12.58 6.23
CA THR A 384 18.00 -13.28 5.23
C THR A 384 19.23 -12.43 5.00
N GLY A 385 20.07 -12.29 6.04
CA GLY A 385 21.40 -11.76 5.85
C GLY A 385 22.01 -12.54 4.70
N LYS A 386 22.46 -11.83 3.66
CA LYS A 386 23.55 -12.34 2.81
C LYS A 386 24.50 -13.00 3.79
N LYS A 387 24.66 -14.32 3.73
CA LYS A 387 25.64 -15.04 4.55
C LYS A 387 26.89 -14.17 4.50
N SER A 388 27.22 -13.54 5.63
CA SER A 388 28.49 -12.86 5.72
C SER A 388 29.48 -13.96 5.35
N LYS A 389 30.26 -13.73 4.29
CA LYS A 389 31.43 -14.56 4.04
C LYS A 389 32.27 -14.37 5.29
N SER A 390 32.08 -15.22 6.29
CA SER A 390 32.99 -15.34 7.39
C SER A 390 34.33 -15.54 6.72
N LYS A 391 35.24 -14.60 6.98
CA LYS A 391 36.62 -14.70 6.55
C LYS A 391 37.12 -16.05 7.02
N LYS A 392 37.17 -17.02 6.11
CA LYS A 392 37.97 -18.23 6.29
C LYS A 392 39.38 -17.71 6.45
N LYS A 393 39.86 -17.64 7.70
CA LYS A 393 41.26 -17.37 8.03
C LYS A 393 42.11 -18.34 7.20
N LYS A 394 42.74 -17.86 6.13
CA LYS A 394 43.86 -18.55 5.50
C LYS A 394 44.99 -18.55 6.53
N LYS A 395 45.32 -19.74 7.01
CA LYS A 395 46.53 -20.03 7.78
C LYS A 395 47.75 -19.56 6.95
N PRO A 396 48.71 -18.83 7.51
CA PRO A 396 49.89 -18.38 6.76
C PRO A 396 50.82 -19.57 6.52
N ALA A 397 51.14 -19.84 5.25
CA ALA A 397 52.25 -20.71 4.90
C ALA A 397 53.55 -19.94 5.12
N LYS A 398 54.45 -20.53 5.92
CA LYS A 398 55.82 -20.03 6.17
C LYS A 398 56.56 -19.86 4.83
N LYS A 399 57.14 -18.68 4.62
CA LYS A 399 58.33 -18.49 3.77
C LYS A 399 59.53 -19.08 4.51
N ALA A 400 60.28 -19.96 3.86
CA ALA A 400 61.71 -20.12 4.07
C ALA A 400 62.41 -19.68 2.77
N ALA A 401 63.54 -19.01 2.95
CA ALA A 401 64.21 -18.15 1.98
C ALA A 401 65.33 -18.85 1.20
N ALA A 402 65.62 -18.34 0.00
CA ALA A 402 66.95 -18.14 -0.62
C ALA A 402 66.67 -17.38 -1.94
N ALA A 403 66.95 -16.09 -2.11
CA ALA A 403 68.22 -15.35 -2.14
C ALA A 403 69.07 -15.64 -3.40
N ALA A 404 69.25 -14.56 -4.19
CA ALA A 404 70.27 -14.26 -5.21
C ALA A 404 70.34 -15.20 -6.43
N ALA A 405 70.03 -14.74 -7.65
CA ALA A 405 70.79 -13.81 -8.49
C ALA A 405 72.16 -14.38 -8.89
N GLU A 406 72.24 -14.88 -10.12
CA GLU A 406 73.36 -14.63 -11.01
C GLU A 406 72.94 -14.82 -12.47
N ASP A 407 73.53 -13.97 -13.28
CA ASP A 407 73.30 -13.61 -14.67
C ASP A 407 74.33 -14.39 -15.51
N SER A 408 73.93 -15.04 -16.61
CA SER A 408 74.77 -15.25 -17.80
C SER A 408 74.04 -16.09 -18.85
N ASP A 409 73.86 -15.43 -19.99
CA ASP A 409 74.17 -15.89 -21.35
C ASP A 409 73.37 -17.01 -22.04
N ASP A 410 72.94 -16.57 -23.24
CA ASP A 410 73.05 -17.20 -24.55
C ASP A 410 71.89 -18.02 -25.14
N ASP A 411 71.33 -17.36 -26.15
CA ASP A 411 71.21 -17.79 -27.53
C ASP A 411 70.09 -18.72 -28.00
N SER A 412 69.36 -18.12 -28.96
CA SER A 412 68.95 -18.67 -30.24
C SER A 412 67.83 -19.72 -30.33
N ASP A 413 66.97 -19.42 -31.32
CA ASP A 413 66.26 -20.33 -32.20
C ASP A 413 65.10 -21.16 -31.64
N ASP A 414 64.01 -21.39 -32.34
CA ASP A 414 63.45 -20.90 -33.62
C ASP A 414 62.10 -21.64 -33.72
N SER A 415 61.21 -21.13 -34.58
CA SER A 415 60.18 -21.88 -35.32
C SER A 415 59.00 -22.47 -34.52
N ASP A 416 57.80 -21.90 -34.70
CA ASP A 416 56.76 -22.36 -35.66
C ASP A 416 55.88 -23.46 -35.01
N GLU A 417 54.55 -23.41 -34.93
CA GLU A 417 53.46 -22.75 -35.66
C GLU A 417 52.30 -22.43 -34.69
#